data_AF-A0A1I5M7I2-F1
#
_entry.id   AF-A0A1I5M7I2-F1
#
_cell.length_a   1.000
_cell.length_b   1.000
_cell.length_c   1.000
_cell.angle_alpha   90.00
_cell.angle_beta   90.00
_cell.angle_gamma   90.00
#
_symmetry.space_group_name_H-M   'P 1'
#
loop_
_entity.id
_entity.type
_entity.pdbx_description
1 polymer ?
#
loop_
_entity_poly.entity_id
_entity_poly.type
_entity_poly.pdbx_seq_one_letter_code
_entity_poly.pdbx_strand_id
1 'polypeptide(L)' 'MGQPRDLAEQLGQEPPPGVAALPADQRELLATALADARRQQAAAIRAAAEESLRYVPALLRGAVRRAVGL' A
#
# COMPACT_ATOMS: atom_id res chain seq x y z
N MET A 1 19.89 2.99 -11.98
CA MET A 1 18.82 3.74 -11.31
C MET A 1 17.52 3.08 -11.68
N GLY A 2 16.89 2.37 -10.75
CA GLY A 2 15.66 1.62 -11.06
C GLY A 2 14.55 2.62 -11.34
N GLN A 3 14.03 2.61 -12.57
CA GLN A 3 12.91 3.47 -12.93
C GLN A 3 11.77 3.19 -11.93
N PRO A 4 11.24 4.22 -11.23
CA PRO A 4 10.09 4.04 -10.37
C PRO A 4 8.98 3.43 -11.23
N ARG A 5 8.37 2.32 -10.77
CA ARG A 5 7.26 1.66 -11.50
C ARG A 5 6.31 2.72 -12.03
N ASP A 6 6.02 2.65 -13.32
CA ASP A 6 5.24 3.66 -14.03
C ASP A 6 3.94 3.91 -13.27
N LEU A 7 3.52 5.17 -13.21
CA LEU A 7 2.36 5.61 -12.45
C LEU A 7 1.09 4.83 -12.85
N ALA A 8 1.02 4.41 -14.12
CA ALA A 8 -0.01 3.51 -14.62
C ALA A 8 -0.01 2.13 -13.93
N GLU A 9 1.17 1.53 -13.73
CA GLU A 9 1.30 0.26 -12.99
C GLU A 9 0.92 0.42 -11.52
N GLN A 10 1.24 1.56 -10.91
CA GLN A 10 0.87 1.82 -9.52
C GLN A 10 -0.64 2.02 -9.35
N LEU A 11 -1.27 2.74 -10.27
CA LEU A 11 -2.71 2.97 -10.26
C LEU A 11 -3.52 1.74 -10.71
N GLY A 12 -2.89 0.80 -11.43
CA GLY A 12 -3.55 -0.38 -11.99
C GLY A 12 -4.54 -0.03 -13.11
N GLN A 13 -4.51 1.22 -13.58
CA GLN A 13 -5.35 1.78 -14.61
C GLN A 13 -4.62 2.97 -15.24
N GLU A 14 -5.11 3.43 -16.39
CA GLU A 14 -4.56 4.60 -17.04
C GLU A 14 -4.68 5.83 -16.12
N PRO A 15 -3.60 6.61 -15.90
CA PRO A 15 -3.65 7.77 -15.04
C PRO A 15 -4.69 8.77 -15.56
N PRO A 16 -5.45 9.44 -14.66
CA PRO A 16 -6.41 10.47 -15.05
C PRO A 16 -5.77 11.51 -15.97
N PRO A 17 -6.52 12.12 -16.90
CA PRO A 17 -5.95 13.03 -17.90
C PRO A 17 -5.17 14.20 -17.29
N GLY A 18 -5.60 14.70 -16.12
CA GLY A 18 -4.87 15.73 -15.38
C GLY A 18 -3.52 15.28 -14.82
N VAL A 19 -3.35 13.97 -14.58
CA VAL A 19 -2.10 13.35 -14.10
C VAL A 19 -1.18 13.00 -15.27
N ALA A 20 -1.75 12.54 -16.39
CA ALA A 20 -1.01 12.25 -17.61
C ALA A 20 -0.40 13.52 -18.24
N ALA A 21 -1.06 14.67 -18.08
CA ALA A 21 -0.59 15.97 -18.55
C ALA A 21 0.53 16.60 -17.69
N LEU A 22 0.86 16.00 -16.55
CA LEU A 22 1.93 16.51 -15.68
C LEU A 22 3.31 16.31 -16.31
N PRO A 23 4.26 17.24 -16.08
CA PRO A 23 5.66 17.05 -16.42
C PRO A 23 6.23 15.76 -15.81
N ALA A 24 7.21 15.15 -16.48
CA ALA A 24 7.82 13.89 -16.05
C ALA A 24 8.28 13.93 -14.58
N ASP A 25 8.96 15.00 -14.16
CA ASP A 25 9.45 15.18 -12.79
C ASP A 25 8.32 15.17 -11.74
N GLN A 26 7.16 15.73 -12.09
CA GLN A 26 5.98 15.74 -11.21
C GLN A 26 5.30 14.37 -11.17
N ARG A 27 5.31 13.64 -12.29
CA ARG A 27 4.80 12.26 -12.33
C ARG A 27 5.67 11.32 -11.50
N GLU A 28 6.99 11.48 -11.54
CA GLU A 28 7.92 10.71 -10.69
C GLU A 28 7.74 11.02 -9.19
N LEU A 29 7.57 12.30 -8.85
CA LEU A 29 7.28 12.72 -7.48
C LEU A 29 5.97 12.10 -6.98
N LEU A 30 4.92 12.13 -7.81
CA LEU A 30 3.63 11.54 -7.49
C LEU A 30 3.71 10.01 -7.36
N ALA A 31 4.44 9.33 -8.25
CA ALA A 31 4.66 7.89 -8.18
C ALA A 31 5.41 7.49 -6.90
N THR A 32 6.37 8.32 -6.46
CA THR A 32 7.07 8.09 -5.18
C THR A 32 6.13 8.30 -4.00
N ALA A 33 5.40 9.42 -3.97
CA ALA A 33 4.43 9.71 -2.91
C ALA A 33 3.35 8.63 -2.80
N LEU A 34 2.87 8.10 -3.92
CA LEU A 34 1.87 7.03 -3.95
C LEU A 34 2.43 5.71 -3.43
N ALA A 35 3.64 5.35 -3.83
CA ALA A 35 4.33 4.17 -3.30
C ALA A 35 4.52 4.26 -1.78
N ASP A 36 4.86 5.44 -1.28
CA ASP A 36 5.06 5.68 0.15
C ASP A 36 3.74 5.60 0.92
N ALA A 37 2.69 6.24 0.42
CA ALA A 37 1.35 6.16 0.99
C ALA A 37 0.83 4.72 1.07
N ARG A 38 1.05 3.91 0.02
CA ARG A 38 0.69 2.48 0.04
C ARG A 38 1.44 1.70 1.12
N ARG A 39 2.73 1.96 1.31
CA ARG A 39 3.52 1.30 2.38
C ARG A 39 2.98 1.69 3.76
N GLN A 40 2.67 2.97 3.97
CA GLN A 40 2.10 3.45 5.22
C GLN A 40 0.71 2.85 5.48
N GLN A 41 -0.15 2.78 4.47
CA GLN A 41 -1.48 2.18 4.58
C GLN A 41 -1.40 0.69 4.91
N ALA A 42 -0.53 -0.07 4.24
CA ALA A 42 -0.32 -1.48 4.53
C ALA A 42 0.16 -1.70 5.98
N ALA A 43 1.09 -0.86 6.45
CA ALA A 43 1.56 -0.91 7.84
C ALA A 43 0.43 -0.59 8.83
N ALA A 44 -0.40 0.41 8.56
CA ALA A 44 -1.52 0.78 9.42
C ALA A 44 -2.59 -0.32 9.47
N ILE A 45 -2.93 -0.93 8.33
CA ILE A 45 -3.87 -2.06 8.27
C ILE A 45 -3.31 -3.26 9.06
N ARG A 46 -2.03 -3.57 8.88
CA ARG A 46 -1.37 -4.65 9.64
C ARG A 46 -1.44 -4.40 11.14
N ALA A 47 -1.10 -3.19 11.58
CA ALA A 47 -1.15 -2.82 12.99
C ALA A 47 -2.58 -2.93 13.55
N ALA A 48 -3.58 -2.45 12.83
CA ALA A 48 -4.99 -2.57 13.22
C ALA A 48 -5.47 -4.03 13.28
N ALA A 49 -4.97 -4.89 12.40
CA ALA A 49 -5.29 -6.30 12.41
C ALA A 49 -4.60 -7.04 13.58
N GLU A 50 -3.34 -6.74 13.88
CA GLU A 50 -2.62 -7.26 15.06
C GLU A 50 -3.28 -6.81 16.37
N GLU A 51 -3.72 -5.55 16.44
CA GLU A 51 -4.52 -4.99 17.53
C GLU A 51 -5.79 -5.81 17.76
N SER A 52 -6.51 -6.13 16.68
CA SER A 52 -7.76 -6.90 16.75
C SER A 52 -7.56 -8.32 17.27
N LEU A 53 -6.37 -8.92 17.09
CA LEU A 53 -6.05 -10.25 17.64
C LEU A 53 -6.00 -10.27 19.17
N ARG A 54 -5.92 -9.13 19.84
CA ARG A 54 -5.97 -9.07 21.31
C ARG A 54 -7.29 -9.60 21.85
N TYR A 55 -8.38 -9.41 21.10
CA TYR A 55 -9.72 -9.93 21.43
C TYR A 55 -9.86 -11.44 21.13
N VAL A 56 -8.92 -12.04 20.40
CA VAL A 56 -8.91 -13.48 20.14
C VAL A 56 -8.27 -14.21 21.34
N PRO A 57 -8.87 -15.31 21.83
CA PRO A 57 -8.26 -16.15 22.86
C PRO A 57 -6.83 -16.57 22.48
N ALA A 58 -5.90 -16.54 23.44
CA ALA A 58 -4.48 -16.73 23.18
C ALA A 58 -4.14 -18.03 22.41
N LEU A 59 -4.90 -19.10 22.64
CA LEU A 59 -4.75 -20.39 21.96
C LEU A 59 -5.04 -20.33 20.45
N LEU A 60 -5.89 -19.41 20.01
CA LEU A 60 -6.32 -19.29 18.61
C LEU A 60 -5.59 -18.18 17.84
N ARG A 61 -4.91 -17.26 18.53
CA ARG A 61 -4.25 -16.09 17.90
C ARG A 61 -3.32 -16.47 16.76
N GLY A 62 -2.53 -17.54 16.91
CA GLY A 62 -1.61 -17.99 15.86
C GLY A 62 -2.32 -18.49 14.59
N ALA A 63 -3.43 -19.21 14.76
CA ALA A 63 -4.24 -19.70 13.64
C ALA A 63 -4.96 -18.55 12.92
N VAL A 64 -5.56 -17.63 13.68
CA VAL A 64 -6.24 -16.45 13.12
C VAL A 64 -5.25 -15.55 12.41
N ARG A 65 -4.07 -15.29 13.01
CA ARG A 65 -3.00 -14.50 12.39
C ARG A 65 -2.61 -15.04 11.01
N ARG A 66 -2.44 -16.37 10.88
CA ARG A 66 -2.15 -17.01 9.58
C ARG A 66 -3.32 -16.87 8.60
N ALA A 67 -4.56 -17.03 9.05
CA ALA A 67 -5.74 -16.96 8.21
C ALA A 67 -5.95 -15.56 7.59
N VAL A 68 -5.62 -14.49 8.32
CA VAL A 68 -5.73 -13.10 7.83
C VAL A 68 -4.47 -12.59 7.12
N GLY A 69 -3.45 -13.43 6.94
CA GLY A 69 -2.23 -13.08 6.20
C GLY A 69 -1.28 -12.13 6.92
N LEU A 70 -1.20 -12.19 8.25
CA LEU A 70 -0.32 -11.37 9.11
C LEU A 70 1.05 -12.00 9.45
#